data_AF-A0A1B7WAI6-F1
#
_entry.id   AF-A0A1B7WAI6-F1
#
_cell.length_a   1.000
_cell.length_b   1.000
_cell.length_c   1.000
_cell.angle_alpha   90.00
_cell.angle_beta   90.00
_cell.angle_gamma   90.00
#
_symmetry.space_group_name_H-M   'P 1'
#
loop_
_entity.id
_entity.type
_entity.pdbx_description
1 polymer ?
#
loop_
_entity_poly.entity_id
_entity_poly.type
_entity_poly.pdbx_seq_one_letter_code
_entity_poly.pdbx_strand_id
1 'polypeptide(L)' 'KIEKELRLWAETRNLLDVAELILKSAVFRTESRGGHYRLDYPQTDANWEFHTVVQNQEWVIGNS' A
#
# COMPACT_ATOMS: atom_id res chain seq x y z
N LYS A 1 23.14 -24.42 3.37
CA LYS A 1 23.09 -23.77 2.03
C LYS A 1 21.65 -23.67 1.53
N ILE A 2 20.95 -24.79 1.36
CA ILE A 2 19.52 -24.85 0.97
C ILE A 2 18.61 -23.98 1.88
N GLU A 3 18.81 -24.03 3.20
CA GLU A 3 18.03 -23.22 4.15
C GLU A 3 18.11 -21.70 3.89
N LYS A 4 19.32 -21.21 3.55
CA LYS A 4 19.53 -19.78 3.23
C LYS A 4 18.86 -19.41 1.91
N GLU A 5 18.89 -20.29 0.93
CA GLU A 5 18.23 -20.10 -0.38
C GLU A 5 16.70 -20.07 -0.23
N LEU A 6 16.12 -20.98 0.57
CA LEU A 6 14.69 -20.99 0.89
C LEU A 6 14.25 -19.73 1.63
N ARG A 7 15.04 -19.28 2.61
CA ARG A 7 14.78 -18.04 3.34
C ARG A 7 14.79 -16.83 2.41
N LEU A 8 15.82 -16.70 1.59
CA LEU A 8 15.95 -15.59 0.64
C LEU A 8 14.78 -15.55 -0.34
N TRP A 9 14.35 -16.71 -0.84
CA TRP A 9 13.19 -16.81 -1.71
C TRP A 9 11.91 -16.30 -1.02
N ALA A 10 11.66 -16.72 0.22
CA ALA A 10 10.48 -16.29 0.97
C ALA A 10 10.50 -14.79 1.29
N GLU A 11 11.65 -14.25 1.72
CA GLU A 11 11.83 -12.82 1.97
C GLU A 11 11.61 -12.00 0.69
N THR A 12 12.14 -12.46 -0.44
CA THR A 12 11.92 -11.80 -1.74
C THR A 12 10.45 -11.81 -2.12
N ARG A 13 9.74 -12.92 -1.89
CA ARG A 13 8.31 -13.01 -2.18
C ARG A 13 7.50 -12.01 -1.33
N ASN A 14 7.79 -11.93 -0.03
CA ASN A 14 7.13 -10.98 0.85
C ASN A 14 7.37 -9.52 0.43
N LEU A 15 8.59 -9.19 -0.01
CA LEU A 15 8.89 -7.86 -0.52
C LEU A 15 8.10 -7.51 -1.77
N LEU A 16 7.90 -8.47 -2.68
CA LEU A 16 7.06 -8.27 -3.87
C LEU A 16 5.59 -8.04 -3.49
N ASP A 17 5.05 -8.84 -2.57
CA ASP A 17 3.67 -8.71 -2.11
C ASP A 17 3.47 -7.33 -1.42
N VAL A 18 4.42 -6.89 -0.58
CA VAL A 18 4.39 -5.56 0.04
C VAL A 18 4.51 -4.43 -0.99
N ALA A 19 5.39 -4.56 -1.98
CA ALA A 19 5.54 -3.56 -3.03
C ALA A 19 4.24 -3.40 -3.85
N GLU A 20 3.58 -4.51 -4.18
CA GLU A 20 2.28 -4.50 -4.85
C GLU A 20 1.21 -3.81 -4.00
N LEU A 21 1.14 -4.13 -2.70
CA LEU A 21 0.19 -3.49 -1.77
C LEU A 21 0.43 -1.98 -1.67
N ILE A 22 1.69 -1.53 -1.62
CA ILE A 22 2.03 -0.10 -1.60
C ILE A 22 1.55 0.58 -2.88
N LEU A 23 1.89 0.02 -4.05
CA LEU A 23 1.52 0.58 -5.35
C LEU A 23 0.00 0.68 -5.50
N LYS A 24 -0.73 -0.39 -5.21
CA LYS A 24 -2.20 -0.40 -5.29
C LYS A 24 -2.84 0.56 -4.31
N SER A 25 -2.31 0.66 -3.08
CA SER A 25 -2.80 1.63 -2.08
C SER A 25 -2.58 3.08 -2.51
N ALA A 26 -1.43 3.37 -3.14
CA ALA A 26 -1.12 4.70 -3.66
C ALA A 26 -2.01 5.09 -4.86
N VAL A 27 -2.36 4.12 -5.71
CA VAL A 27 -3.32 4.32 -6.81
C VAL A 27 -4.73 4.56 -6.28
N PHE A 28 -5.17 3.77 -5.30
CA PHE A 28 -6.48 3.88 -4.67
C PHE A 28 -6.69 5.24 -3.98
N ARG A 29 -5.67 5.74 -3.25
CA ARG A 29 -5.75 7.01 -2.53
C ARG A 29 -5.55 8.22 -3.45
N THR A 30 -6.64 8.89 -3.79
CA THR A 30 -6.67 10.05 -4.71
C THR A 30 -6.64 11.40 -3.97
N GLU A 31 -5.62 11.59 -3.13
CA GLU A 31 -5.29 12.88 -2.51
C GLU A 31 -3.77 12.96 -2.31
N SER A 32 -3.28 14.10 -1.79
CA SER A 32 -1.92 14.23 -1.27
C SER A 32 -1.96 14.57 0.22
N ARG A 33 -1.30 13.75 1.05
CA ARG A 33 -1.24 13.94 2.51
C ARG A 33 0.04 13.34 3.10
N GLY A 34 0.78 14.13 3.86
CA GLY A 34 2.03 13.70 4.49
C GLY A 34 3.05 13.23 3.44
N GLY A 35 3.54 11.99 3.57
CA GLY A 35 4.50 11.39 2.64
C GLY A 35 3.91 10.86 1.33
N HIS A 36 2.57 10.81 1.18
CA HIS A 36 1.91 10.41 -0.06
C HIS A 36 1.57 11.66 -0.87
N TYR A 37 2.31 11.90 -1.96
CA TYR A 37 2.12 13.06 -2.83
C TYR A 37 1.81 12.64 -4.26
N ARG A 38 0.81 13.27 -4.86
CA ARG A 38 0.32 13.00 -6.22
C ARG A 38 0.13 14.29 -7.00
N LEU A 39 0.77 14.39 -8.16
CA LEU A 39 0.66 15.57 -9.04
C LEU A 39 -0.77 15.77 -9.58
N ASP A 40 -1.52 14.69 -9.78
CA ASP A 40 -2.90 14.71 -10.27
C ASP A 40 -3.95 14.91 -9.16
N TYR A 41 -3.55 14.76 -7.89
CA TYR A 41 -4.37 15.07 -6.71
C TYR A 41 -3.55 15.81 -5.64
N PRO A 42 -3.12 17.06 -5.90
CA PRO A 42 -2.08 17.73 -5.11
C PRO A 42 -2.56 18.23 -3.73
N GLN A 43 -3.86 18.21 -3.47
CA GLN A 43 -4.47 18.71 -2.23
C GLN A 43 -4.94 17.55 -1.35
N THR A 44 -5.16 17.81 -0.07
CA THR A 44 -5.87 16.91 0.84
C THR A 44 -7.37 16.92 0.55
N ASP A 45 -8.06 15.81 0.81
CA ASP A 45 -9.52 15.68 0.67
C ASP A 45 -10.11 15.05 1.94
N ALA A 46 -11.20 15.65 2.44
CA ALA A 46 -11.90 15.22 3.65
C ALA A 46 -12.45 13.78 3.54
N ASN A 47 -12.78 13.32 2.32
CA ASN A 47 -13.19 11.92 2.10
C ASN A 47 -12.08 10.91 2.43
N TRP A 48 -10.83 11.37 2.50
CA TRP A 48 -9.66 10.57 2.82
C TRP A 48 -9.17 10.77 4.27
N GLU A 49 -9.95 11.38 5.17
CA GLU A 49 -9.64 11.50 6.61
C GLU A 49 -9.74 10.18 7.41
N PHE A 50 -9.49 9.07 6.72
CA PHE A 50 -9.60 7.71 7.23
C PHE A 50 -8.44 6.86 6.69
N HIS A 51 -8.22 5.72 7.34
CA HIS A 51 -7.19 4.78 6.95
C HIS A 51 -7.61 3.98 5.72
N THR A 52 -6.69 3.81 4.77
CA THR A 52 -6.84 2.78 3.73
C THR A 52 -6.61 1.41 4.39
N VAL A 53 -7.61 0.54 4.32
CA VAL A 53 -7.53 -0.84 4.82
C VAL A 53 -7.53 -1.79 3.63
N VAL A 54 -6.66 -2.80 3.66
CA VAL A 54 -6.61 -3.86 2.65
C VAL A 54 -6.93 -5.20 3.29
N GLN A 55 -7.99 -5.84 2.83
CA GLN A 55 -8.41 -7.18 3.29
C GLN A 55 -8.86 -7.99 2.09
N ASN A 56 -8.44 -9.26 1.99
CA ASN A 56 -8.84 -10.15 0.89
C ASN A 56 -8.67 -9.55 -0.51
N GLN A 57 -7.60 -8.76 -0.73
CA GLN A 57 -7.35 -8.03 -1.97
C GLN A 57 -8.41 -6.96 -2.34
N GLU A 58 -9.12 -6.43 -1.34
CA GLU A 58 -10.02 -5.30 -1.48
C GLU A 58 -9.49 -4.10 -0.68
N TRP A 59 -9.56 -2.90 -1.28
CA TRP A 59 -9.16 -1.64 -0.67
C TRP A 59 -10.42 -0.89 -0.24
N VAL A 60 -10.51 -0.57 1.04
CA VAL A 60 -11.62 0.18 1.59
C VAL A 60 -11.11 1.35 2.42
N ILE A 61 -11.94 2.38 2.53
CA ILE A 61 -11.73 3.48 3.46
C ILE A 61 -12.30 3.01 4.81
N GLY A 62 -11.42 2.72 5.77
CA GLY A 62 -11.80 2.22 7.07
C GLY A 62 -12.33 3.33 7.96
N ASN A 63 -13.62 3.28 8.28
CA ASN A 63 -14.20 4.12 9.33
C ASN A 63 -13.77 3.52 10.67
N SER A 64 -12.94 4.25 11.43
CA SER A 64 -12.48 3.88 12.77
C SER A 64 -13.61 3.42 13.69
#